data_AF-A0A519YQI8-F1
#
_entry.id   AF-A0A519YQI8-F1
#
_cell.length_a   1.000
_cell.length_b   1.000
_cell.length_c   1.000
_cell.angle_alpha   90.00
_cell.angle_beta   90.00
_cell.angle_gamma   90.00
#
_symmetry.space_group_name_H-M   'P 1'
#
loop_
_entity.id
_entity.type
_entity.pdbx_description
1 polymer ?
#
loop_
_entity_poly.entity_id
_entity_poly.type
_entity_poly.pdbx_seq_one_letter_code
_entity_poly.pdbx_strand_id
1 'polypeptide(L)'
;CRIFFWRCRKVQGLEREVWRFMFRTLFEPLHWYVLEQDRVILAAMRPDARERERLYQHDIGITRLRQTLARMARAQIAAEDNLKQERQISHTA
;
A
#
# COMPACT_ATOMS: atom_id res chain seq x y z
N CYS A 1 -7.30 7.77 -0.16
CA CYS A 1 -6.59 6.49 -0.09
C CYS A 1 -7.32 5.49 -0.99
N ARG A 2 -6.71 4.95 -2.05
CA ARG A 2 -7.32 3.84 -2.82
C ARG A 2 -6.70 2.55 -2.30
N ILE A 3 -7.47 1.79 -1.53
CA ILE A 3 -7.03 0.50 -1.00
C ILE A 3 -7.36 -0.54 -2.06
N PHE A 4 -6.32 -1.11 -2.66
CA PHE A 4 -6.46 -2.23 -3.58
C PHE A 4 -6.09 -3.49 -2.82
N PHE A 5 -6.99 -4.47 -2.82
CA PHE A 5 -6.70 -5.77 -2.26
C PHE A 5 -6.74 -6.83 -3.36
N TRP A 6 -5.72 -7.68 -3.36
CA TRP A 6 -5.56 -8.72 -4.35
C TRP A 6 -5.52 -10.10 -3.66
N ARG A 7 -6.45 -10.98 -4.02
CA ARG A 7 -6.39 -12.41 -3.70
C ARG A 7 -6.13 -13.19 -4.96
N CYS A 8 -4.88 -13.58 -5.16
CA CYS A 8 -4.53 -14.59 -6.15
C CYS A 8 -4.23 -15.92 -5.47
N ARG A 9 -4.66 -16.98 -6.15
CA ARG A 9 -4.31 -18.35 -5.87
C ARG A 9 -4.01 -19.00 -7.21
N LYS A 10 -2.91 -19.75 -7.29
CA LYS A 10 -2.54 -20.48 -8.51
C LYS A 10 -3.33 -21.79 -8.56
N VAL A 11 -4.40 -21.83 -9.34
CA VAL A 11 -5.34 -22.97 -9.46
C VAL A 11 -5.74 -23.18 -10.92
N GLN A 12 -6.05 -24.42 -11.29
CA GLN A 12 -6.43 -24.81 -12.67
C GLN A 12 -7.60 -25.80 -12.66
N GLY A 13 -8.24 -26.01 -13.82
CA GLY A 13 -9.34 -26.97 -13.97
C GLY A 13 -10.50 -26.72 -13.01
N LEU A 14 -11.03 -27.79 -12.41
CA LEU A 14 -12.18 -27.75 -11.49
C LEU A 14 -11.90 -26.91 -10.23
N GLU A 15 -10.66 -26.94 -9.71
CA GLU A 15 -10.27 -26.17 -8.53
C GLU A 15 -10.43 -24.66 -8.75
N ARG A 16 -10.15 -24.19 -9.97
CA ARG A 16 -10.36 -22.79 -10.36
C ARG A 16 -11.84 -22.42 -10.33
N GLU A 17 -12.70 -23.31 -10.80
CA GLU A 17 -14.14 -23.09 -10.86
C GLU A 17 -14.75 -23.06 -9.46
N VAL A 18 -14.37 -24.00 -8.60
CA VAL A 18 -14.77 -24.02 -7.18
C VAL A 18 -14.26 -22.78 -6.46
N TRP A 19 -12.99 -22.42 -6.66
CA TRP A 19 -12.42 -21.20 -6.07
C TRP A 19 -13.18 -19.95 -6.51
N ARG A 20 -13.52 -19.82 -7.80
CA ARG A 20 -14.28 -18.67 -8.32
C ARG A 20 -15.67 -18.61 -7.71
N PHE A 21 -16.33 -19.75 -7.56
CA PHE A 21 -17.63 -19.84 -6.90
C PHE A 21 -17.53 -19.40 -5.44
N MET A 22 -16.67 -20.05 -4.65
CA MET A 22 -16.48 -19.74 -3.23
C MET A 22 -16.04 -18.29 -3.00
N PHE A 23 -15.22 -17.74 -3.89
CA PHE A 23 -14.80 -16.36 -3.79
C PHE A 23 -15.98 -15.40 -3.85
N ARG A 24 -16.87 -15.57 -4.84
CA ARG A 24 -18.05 -14.72 -5.01
C ARG A 24 -19.09 -14.93 -3.92
N THR A 25 -19.27 -16.16 -3.45
CA THR A 25 -20.34 -16.48 -2.50
C THR A 25 -19.96 -16.25 -1.04
N LEU A 26 -18.68 -16.43 -0.69
CA LEU A 26 -18.21 -16.45 0.71
C LEU A 26 -17.05 -15.48 0.96
N PHE A 27 -16.00 -15.54 0.15
CA PHE A 27 -14.77 -14.81 0.51
C PHE A 27 -14.84 -13.32 0.23
N GLU A 28 -15.56 -12.89 -0.80
CA GLU A 28 -15.73 -11.49 -1.13
C GLU A 28 -16.37 -10.68 0.01
N PRO A 29 -17.54 -11.05 0.59
CA PRO A 29 -18.10 -10.30 1.70
C PRO A 29 -17.23 -10.35 2.97
N LEU A 30 -16.63 -11.50 3.28
CA LEU A 30 -15.69 -11.61 4.41
C LEU A 30 -14.47 -10.71 4.22
N HIS A 31 -14.04 -10.56 2.97
CA HIS A 31 -12.92 -9.73 2.64
C HIS A 31 -13.23 -8.24 2.84
N TRP A 32 -14.39 -7.79 2.35
CA TRP A 32 -14.89 -6.43 2.61
C TRP A 32 -15.01 -6.13 4.10
N TYR A 33 -15.44 -7.11 4.90
CA TYR A 33 -15.54 -6.96 6.34
C TYR A 33 -14.20 -6.63 7.00
N VAL A 34 -13.11 -7.29 6.61
CA VAL A 34 -11.77 -6.99 7.16
C VAL A 34 -11.28 -5.62 6.70
N LEU A 35 -11.46 -5.27 5.43
CA LEU A 35 -11.07 -3.94 4.94
C LEU A 35 -11.81 -2.81 5.66
N GLU A 36 -13.07 -3.03 5.99
CA GLU A 36 -13.86 -2.04 6.72
C GLU A 36 -13.32 -1.84 8.15
N GLN A 37 -12.81 -2.88 8.80
CA GLN A 37 -12.15 -2.74 10.11
C GLN A 37 -10.92 -1.83 10.00
N ASP A 38 -10.06 -2.06 9.00
CA ASP A 38 -8.88 -1.23 8.77
C ASP A 38 -9.29 0.23 8.47
N ARG A 39 -10.33 0.43 7.66
CA ARG A 39 -10.85 1.76 7.34
C ARG A 39 -11.35 2.49 8.58
N VAL A 40 -12.09 1.81 9.46
CA VAL A 40 -12.61 2.37 10.71
C VAL A 40 -11.47 2.83 11.61
N ILE A 41 -10.44 1.98 11.77
CA ILE A 41 -9.26 2.31 12.59
C ILE A 41 -8.54 3.53 12.02
N LEU A 42 -8.26 3.55 10.71
CA LEU A 42 -7.58 4.66 10.04
C LEU A 42 -8.39 5.95 10.09
N ALA A 43 -9.71 5.88 9.90
CA ALA A 43 -10.59 7.04 9.95
C ALA A 43 -10.69 7.65 11.37
N ALA A 44 -10.52 6.82 12.41
CA ALA A 44 -10.52 7.28 13.80
C ALA A 44 -9.16 7.82 14.27
N MET A 45 -8.08 7.67 13.49
CA MET A 45 -6.75 8.15 13.89
C MET A 45 -6.70 9.68 13.91
N ARG A 46 -6.09 10.23 14.96
CA ARG A 46 -5.85 11.67 15.10
C ARG A 46 -4.86 12.15 14.02
N PRO A 47 -5.02 13.35 13.43
CA PRO A 47 -4.12 13.83 12.37
C PRO A 47 -2.64 13.92 12.78
N ASP A 48 -2.38 14.19 14.05
CA ASP A 48 -1.05 14.30 14.68
C ASP A 48 -0.63 13.00 15.41
N ALA A 49 -1.28 11.86 15.14
CA ALA A 49 -1.00 10.58 15.81
C ALA A 49 0.49 10.19 15.73
N ARG A 50 1.19 10.63 14.68
CA ARG A 50 2.62 10.38 14.48
C ARG A 50 3.53 11.12 15.47
N GLU A 51 3.12 12.29 15.96
CA GLU A 51 3.96 13.10 16.85
C GLU A 51 4.08 12.51 18.26
N ARG A 52 3.06 11.76 18.68
CA ARG A 52 2.98 11.14 20.02
C ARG A 52 2.96 9.62 19.95
N GLU A 53 3.57 9.07 18.92
CA GLU A 53 3.61 7.64 18.68
C GLU A 53 4.59 6.96 19.64
N ARG A 54 4.15 5.85 20.25
CA ARG A 54 5.00 4.98 21.06
C ARG A 54 5.10 3.64 20.35
N LEU A 55 6.26 3.38 19.76
CA LEU A 55 6.55 2.12 19.08
C LEU A 55 7.33 1.21 20.01
N TYR A 56 6.89 -0.04 20.10
CA TYR A 56 7.54 -1.05 20.92
C TYR A 56 8.31 -2.04 20.03
N GLN A 57 8.95 -3.03 20.65
CA GLN A 57 9.79 -3.99 19.94
C GLN A 57 9.06 -4.73 18.81
N HIS A 58 7.77 -5.03 18.98
CA HIS A 58 6.96 -5.69 17.96
C HIS A 58 6.68 -4.80 16.74
N ASP A 59 6.81 -3.47 16.88
CA ASP A 59 6.57 -2.50 15.81
C ASP A 59 7.82 -2.18 14.98
N ILE A 60 8.94 -2.86 15.23
CA ILE A 60 10.20 -2.59 14.52
C ILE A 60 10.05 -2.69 13.00
N GLY A 61 9.13 -3.54 12.52
CA GLY A 61 8.79 -3.66 11.11
C GLY A 61 8.24 -2.37 10.51
N ILE A 62 7.39 -1.64 11.25
CA ILE A 62 6.78 -0.37 10.82
C ILE A 62 7.88 0.68 10.62
N THR A 63 8.83 0.77 11.55
CA THR A 63 9.96 1.71 11.45
C THR A 63 10.81 1.43 10.20
N ARG A 64 11.14 0.16 9.94
CA ARG A 64 11.91 -0.23 8.75
C ARG A 64 11.17 0.05 7.44
N LEU A 65 9.86 -0.22 7.42
CA LEU A 65 9.01 0.07 6.28
C LEU A 65 9.01 1.57 5.97
N ARG A 66 8.83 2.42 6.99
CA ARG A 66 8.86 3.88 6.84
C ARG A 66 10.18 4.39 6.30
N GLN A 67 11.31 3.88 6.80
CA GLN A 67 12.63 4.23 6.28
C GLN A 67 12.78 3.87 4.80
N THR A 68 12.31 2.69 4.42
CA THR A 68 12.36 2.21 3.03
C THR A 68 11.53 3.10 2.11
N LEU A 69 10.28 3.40 2.49
CA LEU A 69 9.40 4.28 1.73
C LEU A 69 9.97 5.70 1.60
N ALA A 70 10.53 6.26 2.66
CA ALA A 70 11.15 7.58 2.62
C ALA A 70 12.36 7.61 1.66
N ARG A 71 13.18 6.56 1.66
CA ARG A 71 14.30 6.42 0.72
C ARG A 71 13.81 6.33 -0.73
N MET A 72 12.78 5.53 -1.00
CA MET A 72 12.19 5.40 -2.33
C MET A 72 11.62 6.73 -2.83
N ALA A 73 10.90 7.46 -1.97
CA ALA A 73 10.35 8.77 -2.31
C ALA A 73 11.45 9.79 -2.65
N ARG A 74 12.53 9.85 -1.86
CA ARG A 74 13.68 10.73 -2.15
C ARG A 74 14.35 10.39 -3.48
N ALA A 75 14.51 9.09 -3.77
CA ALA A 75 15.08 8.65 -5.04
C ALA A 75 14.21 9.04 -6.23
N GLN A 76 12.88 8.94 -6.09
CA GLN A 76 11.93 9.38 -7.12
C GLN A 76 12.01 10.88 -7.37
N ILE A 77 12.06 11.70 -6.30
CA ILE A 77 12.19 13.16 -6.41
C ILE A 77 13.49 13.53 -7.12
N ALA A 78 14.62 12.94 -6.71
CA ALA A 78 15.91 13.21 -7.34
C ALA A 78 15.94 12.83 -8.83
N ALA A 79 15.32 11.71 -9.20
CA ALA A 79 15.19 11.31 -10.60
C ALA A 79 14.33 12.30 -11.40
N GLU A 80 13.24 12.79 -10.83
CA GLU A 80 12.38 13.79 -11.46
C GLU A 80 13.09 15.14 -11.64
N ASP A 81 13.86 15.57 -10.64
CA ASP A 81 14.63 16.82 -10.69
C ASP A 81 15.73 16.75 -11.76
N ASN A 82 16.44 15.62 -11.86
CA ASN A 82 17.42 15.39 -12.93
C ASN A 82 16.76 15.46 -14.31
N LEU A 83 15.59 14.83 -14.50
CA LEU A 83 14.85 14.87 -15.76
C LEU A 83 14.39 16.30 -16.12
N LYS A 84 13.99 17.10 -15.13
CA LYS A 84 13.65 18.52 -15.35
C LYS A 84 14.88 19.32 -15.75
N GLN A 85 16.03 19.06 -15.13
CA GLN A 85 17.28 19.73 -15.45
C GLN A 85 17.76 19.41 -16.87
N GLU A 86 17.68 18.14 -17.30
CA GLU A 86 17.97 17.72 -18.67
C GLU A 86 17.04 18.38 -19.71
N ARG A 87 15.75 18.52 -19.40
CA ARG A 87 14.77 19.22 -20.24
C ARG A 87 15.05 20.73 -20.33
N GLN A 88 15.49 21.35 -19.25
CA GLN A 88 15.83 22.78 -19.22
C GLN A 88 17.09 23.07 -20.07
N ILE A 89 18.09 22.19 -19.98
CA ILE A 89 19.34 22.31 -20.76
C ILE A 89 19.05 22.17 -22.26
N SER A 90 18.22 21.20 -22.66
CA SER A 90 17.85 20.99 -24.07
C SER A 90 16.95 22.07 -24.68
N HIS A 91 16.27 22.88 -23.88
CA HIS A 91 15.49 24.03 -24.35
C HIS A 91 16.33 25.33 -24.41
N THR A 92 17.46 25.39 -23.69
CA THR A 92 18.32 26.59 -23.63
C THR A 92 19.49 26.51 -24.61
N ALA A 93 19.84 25.30 -25.07
CA ALA A 93 20.78 25.04 -26.17
C ALA A 93 20.08 25.09 -27.53
#